data_AF-A0A9P7E1F8-F1
#
_entry.id   AF-A0A9P7E1F8-F1
#
_cell.length_a   1.000
_cell.length_b   1.000
_cell.length_c   1.000
_cell.angle_alpha   90.00
_cell.angle_beta   90.00
_cell.angle_gamma   90.00
#
_symmetry.space_group_name_H-M   'P 1'
#
loop_
_entity.id
_entity.type
_entity.pdbx_description
1 polymer ?
#
loop_
_entity_poly.entity_id
_entity_poly.type
_entity_poly.pdbx_seq_one_letter_code
_entity_poly.pdbx_strand_id
1 'polypeptide(L)'
;MASVIPVIFILAIVLGLIACGYLFVPKGTHQTTIRTAIMLTLASCYLMWMVTYMAQLHPLISKSSNSLLWFYWLTHEPQRHIVR
;
A
#
# COMPACT_ATOMS: atom_id res chain seq x y z
N MET A 1 -15.25 7.30 7.29
CA MET A 1 -16.20 6.18 7.07
C MET A 1 -15.38 5.03 6.53
N ALA A 2 -15.00 4.10 7.41
CA ALA A 2 -14.30 2.88 7.03
C ALA A 2 -15.29 2.05 6.20
N SER A 3 -15.04 1.89 4.91
CA SER A 3 -15.97 1.19 4.03
C SER A 3 -15.20 0.28 3.09
N VAL A 4 -15.68 -0.95 2.93
CA VAL A 4 -15.08 -1.94 2.02
C VAL A 4 -15.41 -1.63 0.56
N ILE A 5 -16.38 -0.73 0.32
CA ILE A 5 -16.83 -0.28 -1.00
C ILE A 5 -15.67 0.17 -1.92
N PRO A 6 -14.76 1.08 -1.53
CA PRO A 6 -13.60 1.46 -2.35
C PRO A 6 -12.69 0.29 -2.72
N VAL A 7 -12.56 -0.71 -1.85
CA VAL A 7 -11.72 -1.89 -2.11
C VAL A 7 -12.30 -2.71 -3.26
N ILE A 8 -13.60 -2.99 -3.22
CA ILE A 8 -14.28 -3.75 -4.28
C ILE A 8 -14.33 -2.96 -5.59
N PHE A 9 -14.52 -1.64 -5.52
CA PHE A 9 -14.53 -0.79 -6.70
C PHE A 9 -13.18 -0.80 -7.44
N ILE A 10 -12.07 -0.61 -6.71
CA ILE A 10 -10.74 -0.64 -7.31
C ILE A 10 -10.38 -2.06 -7.79
N LEU A 11 -10.79 -3.11 -7.07
CA LEU A 11 -10.62 -4.49 -7.52
C LEU A 11 -11.27 -4.72 -8.89
N ALA A 12 -12.50 -4.25 -9.09
CA ALA A 12 -13.22 -4.41 -10.34
C ALA A 12 -12.48 -3.70 -11.50
N ILE A 13 -11.95 -2.50 -11.26
CA ILE A 13 -11.14 -1.75 -12.25
C ILE A 13 -9.87 -2.53 -12.60
N VAL A 14 -9.15 -3.03 -11.60
CA VAL A 14 -7.89 -3.77 -11.81
C VAL A 14 -8.15 -5.06 -12.57
N LEU A 15 -9.19 -5.82 -12.24
CA LEU A 15 -9.59 -7.02 -12.99
C LEU A 15 -9.97 -6.68 -14.44
N GLY A 16 -10.66 -5.56 -14.66
CA GLY A 16 -10.96 -5.05 -16.00
C GLY A 16 -9.69 -4.73 -16.79
N LEU A 17 -8.71 -4.07 -16.18
CA LEU A 17 -7.41 -3.76 -16.79
C LEU A 17 -6.60 -5.02 -17.09
N ILE A 18 -6.64 -6.03 -16.22
CA ILE A 18 -6.00 -7.33 -16.42
C ILE A 18 -6.61 -8.04 -17.64
N ALA A 19 -7.94 -8.08 -17.74
CA ALA A 19 -8.64 -8.66 -18.88
C ALA A 19 -8.32 -7.91 -20.19
N CYS A 20 -8.28 -6.58 -20.13
CA CYS A 20 -7.88 -5.71 -21.22
C CYS A 20 -6.44 -6.03 -21.68
N GLY A 21 -5.49 -6.06 -20.74
CA GLY A 21 -4.09 -6.40 -21.00
C GLY A 21 -3.89 -7.80 -21.59
N TYR A 22 -4.78 -8.75 -21.32
CA TYR A 22 -4.73 -10.06 -21.97
C TYR A 22 -5.09 -10.01 -23.47
N LEU A 23 -6.14 -9.25 -23.80
CA LEU A 23 -6.70 -9.15 -25.15
C LEU A 23 -5.83 -8.30 -26.08
N PHE A 24 -5.26 -7.20 -25.57
CA PHE A 24 -4.51 -6.24 -26.37
C PHE A 24 -3.04 -6.59 -26.61
N VAL A 25 -2.50 -7.69 -26.05
CA VAL A 25 -1.10 -8.07 -26.29
C VAL A 25 -0.94 -8.75 -27.66
N PRO A 26 -0.16 -8.15 -28.60
CA PRO A 26 0.08 -8.71 -29.92
C PRO A 26 0.86 -10.03 -29.87
N LYS A 27 0.67 -10.87 -30.88
CA LYS A 27 1.34 -12.17 -31.01
C LYS A 27 2.82 -11.97 -31.33
N GLY A 28 3.70 -12.46 -30.47
CA GLY A 28 5.15 -12.38 -30.61
C GLY A 28 5.86 -13.44 -29.75
N THR A 29 7.15 -13.65 -29.99
CA THR A 29 7.96 -14.70 -29.33
C THR A 29 7.93 -14.63 -27.79
N HIS A 30 7.80 -13.43 -27.23
CA HIS A 30 7.77 -13.19 -25.78
C HIS A 30 6.36 -12.87 -25.25
N GLN A 31 5.31 -13.22 -26.00
CA GLN A 31 3.92 -12.87 -25.68
C GLN A 31 3.48 -13.37 -24.30
N THR A 32 3.82 -14.61 -23.93
CA THR A 32 3.44 -15.17 -22.64
C THR A 32 4.08 -14.40 -21.48
N THR A 33 5.36 -14.07 -21.59
CA THR A 33 6.09 -13.31 -20.56
C THR A 33 5.50 -11.91 -20.38
N ILE A 34 5.16 -11.21 -21.46
CA ILE A 34 4.58 -9.87 -21.39
C ILE A 34 3.17 -9.91 -20.77
N ARG A 35 2.34 -10.89 -21.16
CA ARG A 35 0.99 -11.07 -20.59
C ARG A 35 1.06 -11.30 -19.09
N THR A 36 1.91 -12.23 -18.63
CA THR A 36 1.99 -12.56 -17.20
C THR A 36 2.66 -11.47 -16.38
N ALA A 37 3.68 -10.78 -16.92
CA ALA A 37 4.31 -9.64 -16.25
C ALA A 37 3.30 -8.52 -15.96
N ILE A 38 2.47 -8.15 -16.95
CA ILE A 38 1.44 -7.11 -16.78
C ILE A 38 0.40 -7.54 -15.73
N MET A 39 -0.07 -8.80 -15.78
CA MET A 39 -1.03 -9.30 -14.78
C MET A 39 -0.45 -9.29 -13.37
N LEU A 40 0.81 -9.70 -13.21
CA LEU A 40 1.47 -9.79 -11.90
C LEU A 40 1.72 -8.39 -11.31
N THR A 41 2.13 -7.42 -12.12
CA THR A 41 2.35 -6.03 -11.67
C THR A 41 1.05 -5.37 -11.24
N LEU A 42 -0.04 -5.55 -12.00
CA LEU A 42 -1.35 -5.00 -11.62
C LEU A 42 -1.88 -5.66 -10.34
N ALA A 43 -1.71 -6.97 -10.20
CA ALA A 43 -2.08 -7.69 -8.98
C ALA A 43 -1.27 -7.25 -7.76
N SER A 44 0.06 -7.10 -7.88
CA SER A 44 0.92 -6.71 -6.76
C SER A 44 0.68 -5.26 -6.32
N CYS A 45 0.46 -4.35 -7.28
CA CYS A 45 0.13 -2.96 -7.00
C CYS A 45 -1.21 -2.83 -6.25
N TYR A 46 -2.22 -3.62 -6.65
CA TYR A 46 -3.49 -3.70 -5.94
C TYR A 46 -3.34 -4.26 -4.52
N LEU A 47 -2.58 -5.34 -4.33
CA LEU A 47 -2.36 -5.93 -3.00
C LEU A 47 -1.67 -4.97 -2.04
N MET A 48 -0.60 -4.28 -2.48
CA MET A 48 0.07 -3.25 -1.67
C MET A 48 -0.91 -2.16 -1.22
N TRP A 49 -1.70 -1.64 -2.15
CA TRP A 49 -2.70 -0.62 -1.85
C TRP A 49 -3.78 -1.12 -0.90
N MET A 50 -4.34 -2.32 -1.13
CA MET A 50 -5.41 -2.90 -0.30
C MET A 50 -4.94 -3.15 1.14
N VAL A 51 -3.74 -3.70 1.32
CA VAL A 51 -3.18 -3.99 2.65
C VAL A 51 -2.97 -2.71 3.45
N THR A 52 -2.41 -1.66 2.84
CA THR A 52 -2.20 -0.37 3.51
C THR A 52 -3.52 0.33 3.85
N TYR A 53 -4.55 0.20 3.01
CA TYR A 53 -5.89 0.69 3.30
C TYR A 53 -6.53 -0.05 4.49
N MET A 54 -6.43 -1.39 4.53
CA MET A 54 -6.96 -2.20 5.62
C MET A 54 -6.27 -1.91 6.97
N ALA A 55 -4.97 -1.62 6.95
CA ALA A 55 -4.23 -1.26 8.16
C ALA A 55 -4.75 0.02 8.83
N GLN A 56 -5.41 0.90 8.08
CA GLN A 56 -5.95 2.17 8.59
C GLN A 56 -7.43 2.08 8.96
N LEU A 57 -8.13 0.99 8.64
CA LEU A 57 -9.59 0.89 8.83
C LEU A 57 -9.99 0.87 10.32
N HIS A 58 -9.22 0.13 11.13
CA HIS A 58 -9.39 0.04 12.58
C HIS A 58 -8.05 0.34 13.27
N PRO A 59 -7.69 1.63 13.42
CA PRO A 59 -6.41 2.01 13.99
C PRO A 59 -6.40 1.73 15.50
N LEU A 60 -5.47 0.88 15.95
CA LEU A 60 -5.20 0.61 17.37
C LEU A 60 -4.34 1.70 18.04
N ILE A 61 -3.69 2.53 17.22
CA ILE A 61 -2.79 3.60 17.66
C ILE A 61 -3.35 4.91 17.14
N SER A 62 -3.72 5.80 18.06
CA SER A 62 -4.14 7.16 17.74
C SER A 62 -2.94 8.11 17.80
N LYS A 63 -2.95 9.14 16.96
CA LYS A 63 -1.90 10.17 16.97
C LYS A 63 -2.13 11.07 18.20
N SER A 64 -1.27 10.95 19.22
CA SER A 64 -1.28 11.87 20.37
C SER A 64 -0.77 13.25 19.94
N SER A 65 -1.51 14.32 20.23
CA SER A 65 -1.11 15.69 19.86
C SER A 65 0.22 16.14 20.49
N ASN A 66 0.64 15.49 21.59
CA ASN A 66 1.92 15.75 22.27
C ASN A 66 3.08 14.87 21.73
N SER A 67 2.82 14.04 20.69
CA SER A 67 3.83 13.12 20.16
C SER A 67 4.99 13.84 19.49
N LEU A 68 4.82 15.07 19.01
CA LEU A 68 5.91 15.88 18.44
C LEU A 68 6.93 16.28 19.52
N LEU A 69 6.47 16.65 20.70
CA LEU A 69 7.35 16.94 21.84
C LEU A 69 8.01 15.67 22.37
N TRP A 70 7.31 14.54 22.40
CA TRP A 70 7.87 13.25 22.83
C TRP A 70 8.88 12.69 21.81
N PHE A 71 8.60 12.78 20.50
CA PHE A 71 9.54 12.37 19.45
C PHE A 71 10.72 13.33 19.36
N TYR A 72 10.50 14.64 19.53
CA TYR A 72 11.57 15.62 19.68
C TYR A 72 12.44 15.33 20.91
N TRP A 73 11.84 15.01 22.07
CA TRP A 73 12.58 14.59 23.27
C TRP A 73 13.37 13.29 23.06
N LEU A 74 12.81 12.32 22.33
CA LEU A 74 13.47 11.07 21.96
C LEU A 74 14.66 11.32 21.01
N THR A 75 14.50 12.24 20.06
CA THR A 75 15.59 12.59 19.11
C THR A 75 16.65 13.51 19.73
N HIS A 76 16.31 14.24 20.81
CA HIS A 76 17.18 15.20 21.48
C HIS A 76 17.48 14.85 22.94
N GLU A 77 17.49 13.57 23.31
CA GLU A 77 17.86 13.19 24.67
C GLU A 77 19.34 13.53 24.92
N PRO A 78 19.69 14.61 25.66
CA PRO A 78 21.06 14.82 26.06
C PRO A 78 21.33 13.73 27.10
N GLN A 79 22.52 13.12 27.08
CA GLN A 79 22.91 12.12 28.08
C GLN A 79 22.96 12.76 29.49
N ARG A 80 21.83 12.90 30.19
CA ARG A 80 21.71 13.69 31.44
C ARG A 80 22.09 12.91 32.70
N HIS A 81 22.67 11.72 32.57
CA HIS A 81 22.86 10.78 33.68
C HIS A 81 24.34 10.46 34.03
N ILE A 82 25.33 11.27 33.59
CA ILE A 82 26.76 11.04 33.93
C ILE A 82 27.34 12.07 34.92
N VAL A 83 26.54 12.94 35.57
CA VAL A 83 27.09 13.96 36.51
C VAL A 83 26.32 14.10 37.82
N ARG A 84 25.72 13.03 38.34
CA ARG A 84 25.29 13.00 39.76
C ARG A 84 25.50 11.63 40.36
#